data_AF-A0A930SZF7-F1
#
_entry.id   AF-A0A930SZF7-F1
#
_cell.length_a   1.000
_cell.length_b   1.000
_cell.length_c   1.000
_cell.angle_alpha   90.00
_cell.angle_beta   90.00
_cell.angle_gamma   90.00
#
_symmetry.space_group_name_H-M   'P 1'
#
loop_
_entity.id
_entity.type
_entity.pdbx_description
1 polymer ?
#
loop_
_entity_poly.entity_id
_entity_poly.type
_entity_poly.pdbx_seq_one_letter_code
_entity_poly.pdbx_strand_id
1 'polypeptide(L)' 'MGYDPYKTLEINPGASWEEIDKAYKKMARKYHPDRFQSPGEQELANKLMSMINASYTFLKQKHKP' A
#
# COMPACT_ATOMS: atom_id res chain seq x y z
N MET A 1 0.97 0.06 -18.32
CA MET A 1 0.96 -1.01 -17.30
C MET A 1 -0.10 -0.64 -16.27
N GLY A 2 -1.11 -1.48 -16.09
CA GLY A 2 -2.23 -1.20 -15.18
C GLY A 2 -1.80 -1.28 -13.71
N TYR A 3 -2.38 -0.40 -12.90
CA TYR A 3 -2.24 -0.42 -11.45
C TYR A 3 -2.82 -1.73 -10.88
N ASP A 4 -2.02 -2.45 -10.09
CA ASP A 4 -2.42 -3.71 -9.44
C ASP A 4 -2.33 -3.55 -7.91
N PRO A 5 -3.47 -3.53 -7.19
CA PRO A 5 -3.49 -3.31 -5.75
C PRO A 5 -2.88 -4.46 -4.95
N TYR A 6 -2.92 -5.70 -5.48
CA TYR A 6 -2.31 -6.86 -4.82
C TYR A 6 -0.79 -6.78 -4.90
N LYS A 7 -0.25 -6.43 -6.09
CA LYS A 7 1.19 -6.21 -6.26
C LYS A 7 1.69 -5.02 -5.46
N THR A 8 0.91 -3.94 -5.37
CA THR A 8 1.29 -2.74 -4.60
C THR A 8 1.44 -3.05 -3.10
N LEU A 9 0.63 -3.98 -2.57
CA LEU A 9 0.76 -4.45 -1.19
C LEU A 9 1.68 -5.69 -1.06
N GLU A 10 2.30 -6.15 -2.15
CA GLU A 10 3.09 -7.40 -2.23
C GLU A 10 2.35 -8.63 -1.66
N ILE A 11 1.08 -8.80 -2.01
CA ILE A 11 0.23 -9.93 -1.61
C ILE A 11 -0.35 -10.65 -2.83
N ASN A 12 -0.83 -11.88 -2.60
CA ASN A 12 -1.49 -12.66 -3.64
C ASN A 12 -2.97 -12.27 -3.80
N PRO A 13 -3.52 -12.38 -5.02
CA PRO A 13 -4.97 -12.34 -5.22
C PRO A 13 -5.67 -13.39 -4.36
N GLY A 14 -6.74 -13.01 -3.68
CA GLY A 14 -7.45 -13.91 -2.74
C GLY A 14 -6.91 -13.91 -1.32
N ALA A 15 -5.93 -13.05 -0.99
CA ALA A 15 -5.50 -12.81 0.38
C ALA A 15 -6.69 -12.47 1.30
N SER A 16 -6.64 -13.00 2.51
CA SER A 16 -7.61 -12.72 3.58
C SER A 16 -7.55 -11.25 4.01
N TRP A 17 -8.61 -10.76 4.66
CA TRP A 17 -8.62 -9.41 5.22
C TRP A 17 -7.43 -9.14 6.17
N GLU A 18 -7.08 -10.12 7.00
CA GLU A 18 -5.93 -9.99 7.90
C GLU A 18 -4.60 -9.82 7.15
N GLU A 19 -4.41 -10.54 6.05
CA GLU A 19 -3.21 -10.42 5.22
C GLU A 19 -3.15 -9.06 4.54
N ILE A 20 -4.29 -8.56 4.02
CA ILE A 20 -4.39 -7.22 3.43
C ILE A 20 -4.03 -6.15 4.46
N ASP A 21 -4.55 -6.24 5.69
CA ASP A 21 -4.29 -5.27 6.76
C ASP A 21 -2.83 -5.33 7.27
N LYS A 22 -2.27 -6.54 7.44
CA LYS A 22 -0.85 -6.73 7.79
C LYS A 22 0.07 -6.18 6.71
N ALA A 23 -0.22 -6.46 5.44
CA ALA A 23 0.57 -5.98 4.31
C ALA A 23 0.52 -4.46 4.18
N TYR A 24 -0.67 -3.86 4.33
CA TYR A 24 -0.82 -2.41 4.36
C TYR A 24 0.05 -1.77 5.44
N LYS A 25 -0.03 -2.24 6.69
CA LYS A 25 0.79 -1.72 7.80
C LYS A 25 2.29 -1.88 7.54
N LYS A 26 2.70 -3.00 6.94
CA LYS A 26 4.10 -3.25 6.56
C LYS A 26 4.58 -2.26 5.50
N MET A 27 3.80 -2.05 4.44
CA MET A 27 4.15 -1.12 3.36
C MET A 27 4.12 0.33 3.82
N ALA A 28 3.11 0.71 4.61
CA ALA A 28 3.02 2.05 5.19
C ALA A 28 4.24 2.39 6.03
N ARG A 29 4.69 1.45 6.89
CA ARG A 29 5.92 1.63 7.66
C ARG A 29 7.20 1.58 6.83
N LYS A 30 7.21 0.93 5.67
CA LYS A 30 8.38 0.86 4.79
C LYS A 30 8.57 2.14 4.00
N TYR A 31 7.47 2.72 3.53
CA TYR A 31 7.45 3.88 2.63
C TYR A 31 6.88 5.15 3.27
N HIS A 32 6.81 5.23 4.60
CA HIS A 32 6.40 6.46 5.28
C HIS A 32 7.39 7.59 4.94
N PRO A 33 6.92 8.79 4.55
CA PRO A 33 7.80 9.91 4.17
C PRO A 33 8.78 10.28 5.29
N ASP A 34 8.38 10.19 6.57
CA ASP A 34 9.24 10.47 7.73
C ASP A 34 10.50 9.59 7.83
N ARG A 35 10.57 8.49 7.08
CA ARG A 35 11.77 7.65 7.02
C ARG A 35 12.86 8.20 6.12
N PHE A 36 12.53 9.20 5.31
CA PHE A 36 13.40 9.77 4.31
C PHE A 36 13.74 11.21 4.70
N GLN A 37 15.01 11.58 4.53
CA GLN A 37 15.51 12.89 4.95
C GLN A 37 15.58 13.87 3.77
N SER A 38 15.71 13.37 2.53
CA SER A 38 15.75 14.24 1.36
C SER A 38 14.33 14.60 0.89
N PRO A 39 14.09 15.84 0.44
CA PRO A 39 12.78 16.24 -0.09
C PRO A 39 12.32 15.39 -1.29
N GLY A 40 13.26 14.97 -2.15
CA GLY A 40 12.94 14.14 -3.32
C GLY A 40 12.48 12.73 -2.94
N GLU A 41 13.13 12.11 -1.95
CA GLU A 41 12.70 10.81 -1.45
C GLU A 41 11.37 10.90 -0.68
N GLN A 42 11.15 11.98 0.08
CA GLN A 42 9.87 12.23 0.74
C GLN A 42 8.74 12.38 -0.27
N GLU A 43 8.96 13.07 -1.38
CA GLU A 43 7.96 13.19 -2.46
C GLU A 43 7.64 11.83 -3.09
N LEU A 44 8.67 11.02 -3.36
CA LEU A 44 8.49 9.66 -3.89
C LEU A 44 7.74 8.77 -2.88
N ALA A 45 8.11 8.85 -1.60
CA ALA A 45 7.45 8.15 -0.51
C ALA A 45 5.99 8.55 -0.38
N ASN A 46 5.66 9.84 -0.51
CA ASN A 46 4.28 10.32 -0.54
C ASN A 46 3.47 9.74 -1.71
N LYS A 47 4.06 9.65 -2.91
CA LYS A 47 3.43 9.01 -4.08
C LYS A 47 3.19 7.53 -3.85
N LEU A 48 4.18 6.81 -3.32
CA LEU A 48 4.07 5.39 -2.95
C LEU A 48 2.99 5.18 -1.89
N MET A 49 2.97 6.02 -0.86
CA MET A 49 2.02 5.94 0.24
C MET A 49 0.58 6.18 -0.23
N SER A 50 0.38 7.12 -1.17
CA SER A 50 -0.92 7.30 -1.83
C SER A 50 -1.38 6.05 -2.58
N MET A 51 -0.49 5.37 -3.31
CA MET A 51 -0.83 4.13 -4.01
C MET A 51 -1.14 2.98 -3.04
N ILE A 52 -0.40 2.88 -1.94
CA ILE A 52 -0.64 1.88 -0.87
C ILE A 52 -2.02 2.11 -0.23
N ASN A 53 -2.36 3.37 0.10
CA ASN A 53 -3.65 3.74 0.66
C ASN A 53 -4.82 3.45 -0.30
N ALA A 54 -4.65 3.79 -1.58
CA ALA A 54 -5.62 3.48 -2.62
C ALA A 54 -5.82 1.96 -2.78
N SER A 55 -4.73 1.18 -2.70
CA SER A 55 -4.76 -0.28 -2.85
C SER A 55 -5.53 -0.92 -1.71
N TYR A 56 -5.20 -0.52 -0.48
CA TYR A 56 -5.88 -0.97 0.72
C TYR A 56 -7.38 -0.61 0.71
N THR A 57 -7.72 0.62 0.32
CA THR A 57 -9.12 1.07 0.23
C THR A 57 -9.91 0.25 -0.78
N PHE A 58 -9.34 0.02 -1.98
CA PHE A 58 -9.96 -0.79 -3.02
C PHE A 58 -10.18 -2.23 -2.56
N LEU A 59 -9.15 -2.87 -1.99
CA LEU A 59 -9.22 -4.24 -1.50
C LEU A 59 -10.20 -4.39 -0.33
N LYS A 60 -10.23 -3.39 0.57
CA LYS A 60 -11.21 -3.32 1.66
C LYS A 60 -12.64 -3.26 1.15
N GLN A 61 -12.92 -2.50 0.08
CA GLN A 61 -14.25 -2.47 -0.54
C GLN A 61 -14.59 -3.82 -1.19
N LYS A 62 -13.64 -4.43 -1.90
CA LYS A 62 -13.82 -5.73 -2.57
C LYS A 62 -14.00 -6.90 -1.59
N HIS A 63 -13.47 -6.79 -0.38
CA HIS A 63 -13.59 -7.81 0.66
C HIS A 63 -14.84 -7.62 1.55
N LYS A 64 -15.60 -6.53 1.39
CA LYS A 64 -16.91 -6.44 2.05
C LYS A 64 -17.85 -7.49 1.43
N PRO A 65 -18.56 -8.28 2.26
CA PRO A 65 -19.56 -9.22 1.78
C PRO A 65 -20.75 -8.50 1.12
#